data_AF-A0A484MYT4-F1
#
_entry.id   AF-A0A484MYT4-F1
#
_cell.length_a   1.000
_cell.length_b   1.000
_cell.length_c   1.000
_cell.angle_alpha   90.00
_cell.angle_beta   90.00
_cell.angle_gamma   90.00
#
_symmetry.space_group_name_H-M   'P 1'
#
loop_
_entity.id
_entity.type
_entity.pdbx_description
1 polymer ?
#
loop_
_entity_poly.entity_id
_entity_poly.type
_entity_poly.pdbx_seq_one_letter_code
_entity_poly.pdbx_strand_id
1 'polypeptide(L)'
;YSVQTTKPLFKVLRMADSEMVPGMGFLYACMDRAKEEISENLGRDFGSYNEIRKIIDKRWELQLHRDLHVAAYYLNPRFQYDPKMSTNPEVKAGLFRCMAKLFPDPKILEKLHLQMDDFRLKRGFFGHDVAQNTVHKRSPGK
;
A
#
# COMPACT_ATOMS: atom_id res chain seq x y z
N TYR A 1 12.70 19.80 -14.19
CA TYR A 1 12.98 18.35 -14.29
C TYR A 1 13.48 17.72 -12.99
N SER A 2 14.75 17.88 -12.56
CA SER A 2 15.30 17.10 -11.43
C SER A 2 14.59 17.33 -10.07
N VAL A 3 14.28 18.58 -9.70
CA VAL A 3 13.61 18.87 -8.40
C VAL A 3 12.17 18.35 -8.37
N GLN A 4 11.47 18.40 -9.51
CA GLN A 4 10.08 17.97 -9.67
C GLN A 4 9.91 16.45 -9.51
N THR A 5 10.94 15.67 -9.84
CA THR A 5 10.91 14.20 -9.78
C THR A 5 11.49 13.65 -8.48
N THR A 6 12.51 14.30 -7.94
CA THR A 6 13.24 13.83 -6.74
C THR A 6 12.55 14.18 -5.43
N LYS A 7 11.89 15.36 -5.33
CA LYS A 7 11.24 15.81 -4.09
C LYS A 7 10.18 14.83 -3.57
N PRO A 8 9.28 14.26 -4.40
CA PRO A 8 8.33 13.24 -3.94
C PRO A 8 9.02 11.99 -3.40
N LEU A 9 10.10 11.53 -4.05
CA LEU A 9 10.87 10.36 -3.60
C LEU A 9 11.59 10.62 -2.26
N PHE A 10 12.13 11.82 -2.03
CA PHE A 10 12.71 12.19 -0.73
C PHE A 10 11.67 12.15 0.40
N LYS A 11 10.40 12.48 0.13
CA LYS A 11 9.33 12.32 1.13
C LYS A 11 9.13 10.85 1.49
N VAL A 12 9.16 9.95 0.51
CA VAL A 12 9.04 8.50 0.74
C VAL A 12 10.20 7.99 1.60
N LEU A 13 11.44 8.40 1.27
CA LEU A 13 12.63 8.02 2.05
C LEU A 13 12.55 8.54 3.48
N ARG A 14 12.20 9.81 3.68
CA ARG A 14 12.03 10.38 5.02
C ARG A 14 10.95 9.64 5.82
N MET A 15 9.87 9.20 5.16
CA MET A 15 8.84 8.39 5.81
C MET A 15 9.35 7.00 6.17
N ALA A 16 10.17 6.37 5.34
CA ALA A 16 10.79 5.07 5.63
C ALA A 16 11.79 5.15 6.81
N ASP A 17 12.58 6.22 6.87
CA ASP A 17 13.61 6.44 7.89
C ASP A 17 13.06 6.97 9.22
N SER A 18 11.84 7.50 9.24
CA SER A 18 11.22 8.08 10.43
C SER A 18 10.82 6.97 11.41
N GLU A 19 11.53 6.86 12.55
CA GLU A 19 11.20 5.93 13.65
C GLU A 19 9.80 6.18 14.27
N MET A 20 9.20 7.34 14.01
CA MET A 20 7.93 7.81 14.57
C MET A 20 6.67 7.22 13.91
N VAL A 21 6.82 6.16 13.10
CA VAL A 21 5.83 5.25 12.49
C VAL A 21 5.82 5.30 10.95
N PRO A 22 6.31 4.22 10.32
CA PRO A 22 5.79 3.75 9.06
C PRO A 22 5.54 2.24 9.19
N GLY A 23 4.31 1.85 9.54
CA GLY A 23 3.90 0.46 9.29
C GLY A 23 4.04 0.16 7.80
N MET A 24 4.45 -1.05 7.43
CA MET A 24 4.73 -1.48 6.04
C MET A 24 3.67 -1.03 5.01
N GLY A 25 2.39 -0.91 5.42
CA GLY A 25 1.31 -0.45 4.54
C GLY A 25 1.32 1.05 4.19
N PHE A 26 1.89 1.92 5.04
CA PHE A 26 2.03 3.34 4.71
C PHE A 26 3.07 3.60 3.63
N LEU A 27 4.14 2.78 3.60
CA LEU A 27 5.22 2.97 2.63
C LEU A 27 4.74 2.78 1.19
N TYR A 28 3.87 1.79 0.95
CA TYR A 28 3.25 1.60 -0.36
C TYR A 28 2.39 2.81 -0.75
N ALA A 29 1.52 3.29 0.15
CA ALA A 29 0.69 4.47 -0.11
C ALA A 29 1.52 5.73 -0.41
N CYS A 30 2.64 5.92 0.29
CA CYS A 30 3.57 7.01 0.03
C CYS A 30 4.24 6.88 -1.34
N MET A 31 4.66 5.67 -1.72
CA MET A 31 5.27 5.42 -3.03
C MET A 31 4.28 5.65 -4.17
N ASP A 32 3.04 5.19 -4.02
CA ASP A 32 1.98 5.39 -5.02
C ASP A 32 1.68 6.89 -5.22
N ARG A 33 1.49 7.63 -4.13
CA ARG A 33 1.33 9.10 -4.17
C ARG A 33 2.53 9.82 -4.76
N ALA A 34 3.75 9.34 -4.51
CA ALA A 34 4.95 9.94 -5.09
C ALA A 34 4.96 9.77 -6.62
N LYS A 35 4.55 8.60 -7.13
CA LYS A 35 4.42 8.37 -8.58
C LYS A 35 3.36 9.28 -9.20
N GLU A 36 2.22 9.46 -8.54
CA GLU A 36 1.17 10.41 -8.95
C GLU A 36 1.70 11.85 -8.98
N GLU A 37 2.33 12.33 -7.89
CA GLU A 37 2.89 13.69 -7.81
C GLU A 37 3.95 13.94 -8.89
N ILE A 38 4.78 12.94 -9.20
CA ILE A 38 5.77 13.02 -10.30
C ILE A 38 5.06 13.13 -11.66
N SER A 39 4.04 12.30 -11.91
CA SER A 39 3.25 12.36 -13.14
C SER A 39 2.62 13.74 -13.34
N GLU A 40 2.03 14.31 -12.29
CA GLU A 40 1.44 15.64 -12.32
C GLU A 40 2.48 16.75 -12.54
N ASN A 41 3.63 16.67 -11.86
CA ASN A 41 4.71 17.64 -12.02
C ASN A 41 5.32 17.64 -13.44
N LEU A 42 5.20 16.53 -14.16
CA LEU A 42 5.63 16.40 -15.56
C LEU A 42 4.51 16.73 -16.56
N GLY A 43 3.41 17.34 -16.10
CA GLY A 43 2.29 17.72 -16.95
C GLY A 43 1.51 16.52 -17.49
N ARG A 44 1.60 15.35 -16.84
CA ARG A 44 1.04 14.08 -17.30
C ARG A 44 1.53 13.67 -18.70
N ASP A 45 2.72 14.13 -19.09
CA ASP A 45 3.38 13.66 -20.30
C ASP A 45 3.76 12.18 -20.14
N PHE A 46 3.02 11.32 -20.86
CA PHE A 46 3.21 9.88 -20.83
C PHE A 46 4.62 9.46 -21.27
N GLY A 47 5.28 10.22 -22.16
CA GLY A 47 6.63 9.89 -22.63
C GLY A 47 7.67 10.03 -21.51
N SER A 48 7.80 11.23 -20.96
CA SER A 48 8.78 11.54 -19.91
C SER A 48 8.50 10.80 -18.60
N TYR A 49 7.23 10.65 -18.23
CA TYR A 49 6.86 9.96 -16.99
C TYR A 49 7.12 8.45 -17.06
N ASN A 50 6.89 7.80 -18.21
CA ASN A 50 7.01 6.34 -18.31
C ASN A 50 8.43 5.84 -18.02
N GLU A 51 9.45 6.53 -18.51
CA GLU A 51 10.84 6.15 -18.23
C GLU A 51 11.20 6.31 -16.74
N ILE A 52 10.75 7.40 -16.11
CA ILE A 52 10.94 7.62 -14.67
C ILE A 52 10.19 6.57 -13.86
N ARG A 53 8.93 6.29 -14.23
CA ARG A 53 8.11 5.25 -13.60
C ARG A 53 8.80 3.89 -13.67
N LYS A 54 9.33 3.48 -14.82
CA LYS A 54 10.07 2.21 -14.98
C LYS A 54 11.28 2.13 -14.06
N ILE A 55 12.03 3.22 -13.92
CA ILE A 55 13.19 3.28 -13.01
C ILE A 55 12.73 3.12 -11.55
N ILE A 56 11.67 3.81 -11.16
CA ILE A 56 11.09 3.71 -9.80
C ILE A 56 10.58 2.30 -9.55
N ASP A 57 9.79 1.73 -10.46
CA ASP A 57 9.22 0.38 -10.34
C ASP A 57 10.34 -0.67 -10.19
N LYS A 58 11.37 -0.61 -11.03
CA LYS A 58 12.52 -1.53 -10.95
C LYS A 58 13.27 -1.42 -9.62
N ARG A 59 13.50 -0.21 -9.12
CA ARG A 59 14.19 0.01 -7.83
C ARG A 59 13.33 -0.44 -6.65
N TRP A 60 12.04 -0.12 -6.70
CA TRP A 60 11.06 -0.53 -5.71
C TRP A 60 11.01 -2.06 -5.59
N GLU A 61 10.92 -2.78 -6.71
CA GLU A 61 10.88 -4.26 -6.70
C GLU A 61 12.16 -4.91 -6.17
N LEU A 62 13.33 -4.33 -6.44
CA LEU A 62 14.62 -4.90 -6.04
C LEU A 62 14.99 -4.59 -4.58
N GLN A 63 14.63 -3.42 -4.06
CA GLN A 63 15.11 -2.95 -2.76
C GLN A 63 14.08 -3.09 -1.64
N LEU A 64 12.79 -3.16 -1.96
CA LEU A 64 11.71 -3.25 -0.97
C LEU A 64 10.73 -4.35 -1.42
N HIS A 65 10.50 -5.37 -0.58
CA HIS A 65 9.60 -6.47 -0.93
C HIS A 65 8.18 -5.98 -1.25
N ARG A 66 7.87 -5.78 -2.54
CA ARG A 66 6.63 -5.16 -3.03
C ARG A 66 5.38 -5.84 -2.47
N ASP A 67 5.33 -7.17 -2.51
CA ASP A 67 4.13 -7.90 -2.09
C ASP A 67 3.81 -7.69 -0.60
N LEU A 68 4.82 -7.63 0.29
CA LEU A 68 4.59 -7.47 1.72
C LEU A 68 4.09 -6.07 2.08
N HIS A 69 4.67 -5.04 1.46
CA HIS A 69 4.21 -3.66 1.60
C HIS A 69 2.80 -3.48 1.01
N VAL A 70 2.54 -4.10 -0.13
CA VAL A 70 1.21 -4.13 -0.76
C VAL A 70 0.18 -4.84 0.13
N ALA A 71 0.51 -6.00 0.66
CA ALA A 71 -0.35 -6.75 1.57
C ALA A 71 -0.66 -5.94 2.84
N ALA A 72 0.37 -5.32 3.42
CA ALA A 72 0.22 -4.45 4.58
C ALA A 72 -0.62 -3.18 4.27
N TYR A 73 -0.55 -2.66 3.05
CA TYR A 73 -1.41 -1.56 2.60
C TYR A 73 -2.87 -2.00 2.52
N TYR A 74 -3.13 -3.13 1.87
CA TYR A 74 -4.48 -3.70 1.77
C TYR A 74 -5.08 -3.97 3.15
N LEU A 75 -4.29 -4.56 4.06
CA LEU A 75 -4.74 -4.93 5.41
C LEU A 75 -4.83 -3.76 6.38
N ASN A 76 -4.46 -2.54 5.98
CA ASN A 76 -4.56 -1.36 6.83
C ASN A 76 -5.98 -0.77 6.74
N PRO A 77 -6.80 -0.80 7.82
CA PRO A 77 -8.17 -0.30 7.78
C PRO A 77 -8.28 1.17 7.37
N ARG A 78 -7.25 1.97 7.66
CA ARG A 78 -7.21 3.40 7.28
C ARG A 78 -7.21 3.58 5.77
N PHE A 79 -6.56 2.70 5.03
CA PHE A 79 -6.49 2.76 3.58
C PHE A 79 -7.64 1.98 2.95
N GLN A 80 -7.92 0.77 3.44
CA GLN A 80 -8.97 -0.09 2.91
C GLN A 80 -10.37 0.56 2.93
N TYR A 81 -10.62 1.41 3.93
CA TYR A 81 -11.90 2.10 4.09
C TYR A 81 -11.88 3.55 3.62
N ASP A 82 -10.74 4.02 3.09
CA ASP A 82 -10.63 5.34 2.46
C ASP A 82 -11.32 5.29 1.08
N PRO A 83 -12.14 6.28 0.71
CA PRO A 83 -12.69 6.39 -0.64
C PRO A 83 -11.63 6.44 -1.75
N LYS A 84 -10.39 6.82 -1.41
CA LYS A 84 -9.23 6.86 -2.30
C LYS A 84 -8.40 5.58 -2.27
N MET A 85 -8.92 4.47 -1.74
CA MET A 85 -8.25 3.17 -1.80
C MET A 85 -7.89 2.83 -3.24
N SER A 86 -6.66 2.35 -3.45
CA SER A 86 -6.19 1.99 -4.79
C SER A 86 -7.04 0.88 -5.39
N THR A 87 -7.53 1.11 -6.59
CA THR A 87 -8.28 0.13 -7.40
C THR A 87 -7.36 -0.76 -8.23
N ASN A 88 -6.03 -0.55 -8.14
CA ASN A 88 -5.07 -1.27 -8.93
C ASN A 88 -5.12 -2.78 -8.58
N PRO A 89 -5.34 -3.67 -9.58
CA PRO A 89 -5.37 -5.12 -9.36
C PRO A 89 -4.09 -5.67 -8.70
N GLU A 90 -2.97 -4.97 -8.83
CA GLU A 90 -1.71 -5.33 -8.18
C GLU A 90 -1.84 -5.44 -6.67
N VAL A 91 -2.75 -4.67 -6.05
CA VAL A 91 -2.90 -4.65 -4.61
C VAL A 91 -3.46 -5.98 -4.11
N LYS A 92 -4.56 -6.42 -4.72
CA LYS A 92 -5.16 -7.71 -4.40
C LYS A 92 -4.23 -8.87 -4.77
N ALA A 93 -3.53 -8.76 -5.91
CA ALA A 93 -2.57 -9.77 -6.34
C ALA A 93 -1.37 -9.88 -5.39
N GLY A 94 -0.83 -8.75 -4.92
CA GLY A 94 0.28 -8.72 -3.96
C GLY A 94 -0.10 -9.33 -2.62
N LEU A 95 -1.32 -9.07 -2.13
CA LEU A 95 -1.86 -9.75 -0.95
C LEU A 95 -1.87 -11.27 -1.12
N PHE A 96 -2.43 -11.77 -2.22
CA PHE A 96 -2.48 -13.22 -2.46
C PHE A 96 -1.11 -13.85 -2.61
N ARG A 97 -0.16 -13.17 -3.30
CA ARG A 97 1.22 -13.64 -3.39
C ARG A 97 1.89 -13.73 -2.01
N CYS A 98 1.62 -12.78 -1.12
CA CYS A 98 2.08 -12.84 0.27
C CYS A 98 1.41 -13.97 1.05
N MET A 99 0.09 -14.11 0.98
CA MET A 99 -0.64 -15.17 1.68
C MET A 99 -0.18 -16.56 1.24
N ALA A 100 -0.03 -16.80 -0.06
CA ALA A 100 0.43 -18.09 -0.59
C ALA A 100 1.85 -18.45 -0.13
N LYS A 101 2.72 -17.46 0.08
CA LYS A 101 4.07 -17.67 0.64
C LYS A 101 4.04 -17.95 2.14
N LEU A 102 3.14 -17.32 2.89
CA LEU A 102 3.05 -17.45 4.35
C LEU A 102 2.26 -18.69 4.79
N PHE A 103 1.25 -19.08 4.03
CA PHE A 103 0.31 -20.15 4.36
C PHE A 103 0.28 -21.17 3.23
N PRO A 104 1.14 -22.21 3.28
CA PRO A 104 1.17 -23.23 2.23
C PRO A 104 -0.04 -24.16 2.23
N ASP A 105 -0.83 -24.22 3.31
CA ASP A 105 -2.04 -25.05 3.41
C ASP A 105 -3.23 -24.40 2.66
N PRO A 106 -3.78 -25.05 1.62
CA PRO A 106 -4.94 -24.55 0.88
C PRO A 106 -6.18 -24.29 1.75
N LYS A 107 -6.41 -25.09 2.80
CA LYS A 107 -7.57 -24.94 3.68
C LYS A 107 -7.48 -23.67 4.52
N ILE A 108 -6.26 -23.25 4.86
CA ILE A 108 -6.02 -21.99 5.56
C ILE A 108 -6.25 -20.82 4.59
N LEU A 109 -5.75 -20.90 3.36
CA LEU A 109 -5.93 -19.87 2.34
C LEU A 109 -7.41 -19.62 2.03
N GLU A 110 -8.23 -20.68 1.93
CA GLU A 110 -9.67 -20.54 1.71
C GLU A 110 -10.36 -19.77 2.84
N LYS A 111 -10.06 -20.10 4.10
CA LYS A 111 -10.60 -19.38 5.27
C LYS A 111 -10.14 -17.93 5.31
N LEU A 112 -8.88 -17.67 5.01
CA LEU A 112 -8.34 -16.31 4.94
C LEU A 112 -9.06 -15.51 3.86
N HIS A 113 -9.32 -16.09 2.70
CA HIS A 113 -10.05 -15.42 1.63
C HIS A 113 -11.46 -14.99 2.09
N LEU A 114 -12.18 -15.85 2.82
CA LEU A 114 -13.48 -15.49 3.38
C LEU A 114 -13.38 -14.33 4.39
N GLN A 115 -12.38 -14.37 5.29
CA GLN A 115 -12.13 -13.28 6.24
C GLN A 115 -11.75 -11.95 5.56
N MET A 116 -11.14 -11.99 4.38
CA MET A 116 -10.84 -10.79 3.60
C MET A 116 -12.09 -10.09 3.07
N ASP A 117 -13.12 -10.85 2.72
CA ASP A 117 -14.40 -10.27 2.31
C ASP A 117 -15.09 -9.60 3.51
N ASP A 118 -15.05 -10.21 4.69
CA ASP A 118 -15.57 -9.60 5.92
C ASP A 118 -14.81 -8.35 6.31
N PHE A 119 -13.48 -8.38 6.22
CA PHE A 119 -12.64 -7.22 6.45
C PHE A 119 -12.99 -6.07 5.49
N ARG A 120 -13.03 -6.34 4.18
CA ARG A 120 -13.35 -5.32 3.16
C ARG A 120 -14.74 -4.74 3.34
N LEU A 121 -15.73 -5.58 3.65
CA LEU A 121 -17.13 -5.17 3.76
C LEU A 121 -17.51 -4.67 5.16
N LYS A 122 -16.54 -4.56 6.08
CA LYS A 122 -16.78 -4.14 7.47
C LYS A 122 -17.85 -5.01 8.14
N ARG A 123 -17.72 -6.33 8.03
CA ARG A 123 -18.65 -7.30 8.63
C ARG A 123 -18.09 -7.89 9.92
N GLY A 124 -18.99 -8.44 10.74
CA GLY A 124 -18.62 -9.05 12.02
C GLY A 124 -17.88 -8.07 12.93
N PHE A 125 -16.77 -8.52 13.52
CA PHE A 125 -15.95 -7.67 14.41
C PHE A 125 -15.34 -6.45 13.70
N PHE A 126 -15.11 -6.52 12.39
CA PHE A 126 -14.60 -5.36 11.64
C PHE A 126 -15.64 -4.26 11.50
N GLY A 127 -16.93 -4.61 11.50
CA GLY A 127 -18.05 -3.66 11.42
C GLY A 127 -18.45 -2.99 12.72
N HIS A 128 -17.93 -3.47 13.85
CA HIS A 128 -18.33 -2.97 15.17
C HIS A 128 -17.97 -1.48 15.33
N ASP A 129 -18.84 -0.71 16.00
CA ASP A 129 -18.67 0.75 16.16
C ASP A 129 -17.30 1.13 16.72
N VAL A 130 -16.83 0.37 17.71
CA VAL A 130 -15.49 0.57 18.31
C VAL A 130 -14.39 0.39 17.26
N ALA A 131 -14.47 -0.62 16.39
CA ALA A 131 -13.50 -0.84 15.33
C ALA A 131 -13.53 0.33 14.33
N GLN A 132 -14.73 0.73 13.88
CA GLN A 132 -14.91 1.84 12.93
C GLN A 132 -14.40 3.18 13.50
N ASN A 133 -14.72 3.47 14.77
CA ASN A 133 -14.35 4.73 15.43
C ASN A 133 -12.86 4.83 15.80
N THR A 134 -12.11 3.73 15.71
CA THR A 134 -10.68 3.68 16.09
C THR A 134 -9.72 3.55 14.91
N VAL A 135 -10.23 3.40 13.67
CA VAL A 135 -9.42 3.28 12.44
C VAL A 135 -8.33 4.34 12.35
N HIS A 136 -8.65 5.61 12.58
CA HIS A 136 -7.68 6.72 12.53
C HIS A 136 -6.99 7.02 13.88
N LYS A 137 -7.41 6.38 14.97
CA LYS A 137 -6.92 6.65 16.33
C LYS A 137 -5.81 5.69 16.76
N ARG A 138 -5.85 4.43 16.28
CA ARG A 138 -4.83 3.42 16.61
C ARG A 138 -3.70 3.42 15.59
N SER A 139 -2.46 3.50 16.05
CA SER A 139 -1.28 3.32 15.21
C SER A 139 -1.01 1.82 15.01
N PRO A 140 -0.65 1.33 13.81
CA PRO A 140 -0.44 -0.10 13.55
C PRO A 140 0.75 -0.76 14.28
N GLY A 141 1.35 -0.14 15.29
CA GLY A 141 2.61 -0.57 15.91
C GLY A 141 2.74 -0.27 17.39
N LYS A 142 1.64 -0.08 18.12
CA LYS A 142 1.63 0.00 19.60
C LYS A 142 0.48 -0.80 20.16
#